data_AF-A0A0J9Y740-F1
#
_entry.id   AF-A0A0J9Y740-F1
#
_cell.length_a   1.000
_cell.length_b   1.000
_cell.length_c   1.000
_cell.angle_alpha   90.00
_cell.angle_beta   90.00
_cell.angle_gamma   90.00
#
_symmetry.space_group_name_H-M   'P 1'
#
loop_
_entity.id
_entity.type
_entity.pdbx_description
1 polymer ?
#
loop_
_entity_poly.entity_id
_entity_poly.type
_entity_poly.pdbx_seq_one_letter_code
_entity_poly.pdbx_strand_id
1 'polypeptide(L)'
;MEVPLINERTDRIMENCGKCIDYEEKSSCSQNSKECQKIKLKDYIKMMRENSGSSNIGYAKDWHFQQESGTSYEMYGLPSVLRFDWINNEMWSNDERNQLGDYRFVYLGAKNTWTPFHVDVMNSYSWSANICGRKLWYFVPPNNEEYFRISRDTFLKDIRTVQDRWLEAAVVSFIQEEGEIVFVPSNWYHQVHNLEDTISINHNFVNASNVDVIVELIIKRLMDIDIELADCRSCFSSAEYNSFCEKILAADIRVNLAQFRSLLQLIIDDRGNDVNECWICPRHRSFSKCKKDGNCLEFMRTVIRTNCACEVGNNVICNNCLNFMKQYEISVAAECLARICHIEEERN
;
A
#
# COMPACT_ATOMS: atom_id res chain seq x y z
N MET A 1 20.56 -17.81 -1.93
CA MET A 1 19.43 -16.87 -1.82
C MET A 1 18.79 -17.05 -0.47
N GLU A 2 18.70 -15.95 0.27
CA GLU A 2 18.02 -15.89 1.55
C GLU A 2 16.73 -15.08 1.36
N VAL A 3 15.69 -15.43 2.10
CA VAL A 3 14.39 -14.75 2.07
C VAL A 3 14.05 -14.22 3.45
N PRO A 4 13.31 -13.09 3.53
CA PRO A 4 12.82 -12.59 4.80
C PRO A 4 11.81 -13.58 5.40
N LEU A 5 11.90 -13.83 6.71
CA LEU A 5 11.06 -14.74 7.47
C LEU A 5 10.50 -14.01 8.69
N ILE A 6 9.18 -13.95 8.76
CA ILE A 6 8.46 -13.34 9.87
C ILE A 6 7.92 -14.44 10.76
N ASN A 7 8.49 -14.55 11.96
CA ASN A 7 8.00 -15.44 13.01
C ASN A 7 7.02 -14.67 13.87
N GLU A 8 5.73 -14.98 13.78
CA GLU A 8 4.80 -14.53 14.82
C GLU A 8 5.06 -15.38 16.04
N ARG A 9 5.53 -14.80 17.15
CA ARG A 9 5.49 -15.50 18.43
C ARG A 9 4.01 -15.82 18.68
N THR A 10 3.66 -17.09 18.65
CA THR A 10 2.37 -17.59 19.13
C THR A 10 2.33 -17.29 20.61
N ASP A 11 1.76 -16.14 20.98
CA ASP A 11 1.10 -16.03 22.27
C ASP A 11 0.00 -17.10 22.23
N ARG A 12 0.21 -18.17 23.00
CA ARG A 12 -0.67 -19.32 23.04
C ARG A 12 -2.10 -18.82 23.18
N ILE A 13 -2.94 -19.15 22.20
CA ILE A 13 -4.39 -19.15 22.37
C ILE A 13 -4.64 -20.06 23.59
N MET A 14 -4.94 -19.46 24.74
CA MET A 14 -5.28 -20.21 25.94
C MET A 14 -6.67 -20.82 25.73
N GLU A 15 -6.70 -22.08 25.34
CA GLU A 15 -7.73 -23.01 25.76
C GLU A 15 -7.70 -23.10 27.30
N ASN A 16 -8.62 -22.39 27.97
CA ASN A 16 -9.44 -22.87 29.09
C ASN A 16 -9.81 -21.76 30.07
N CYS A 17 -11.12 -21.72 30.34
CA CYS A 17 -11.79 -21.35 31.59
C CYS A 17 -11.53 -19.97 32.20
N GLY A 18 -12.65 -19.26 32.39
CA GLY A 18 -12.69 -17.91 32.93
C GLY A 18 -11.97 -17.76 34.27
N LYS A 19 -11.23 -16.66 34.35
CA LYS A 19 -11.05 -15.80 35.53
C LYS A 19 -10.35 -14.54 35.05
N CYS A 20 -10.87 -13.40 35.48
CA CYS A 20 -10.26 -12.08 35.32
C CYS A 20 -8.80 -12.14 35.76
N ILE A 21 -7.88 -11.66 34.92
CA ILE A 21 -6.49 -11.39 35.32
C ILE A 21 -6.13 -10.03 34.74
N ASP A 22 -5.66 -9.17 35.65
CA ASP A 22 -5.22 -7.80 35.45
C ASP A 22 -4.15 -7.67 34.36
N TYR A 23 -4.32 -6.70 33.47
CA TYR A 23 -3.30 -6.28 32.52
C TYR A 23 -2.38 -5.27 33.20
N GLU A 24 -1.22 -5.74 33.65
CA GLU A 24 -0.13 -4.84 34.02
C GLU A 24 0.48 -4.19 32.77
N GLU A 25 0.53 -2.87 32.83
CA GLU A 25 1.14 -1.95 31.88
C GLU A 25 2.62 -2.26 31.63
N LYS A 26 3.00 -2.38 30.36
CA LYS A 26 4.32 -1.90 29.90
C LYS A 26 4.16 -1.08 28.64
N SER A 27 4.22 0.22 28.88
CA SER A 27 4.46 1.29 27.91
C SER A 27 5.82 1.13 27.23
N SER A 28 5.84 1.11 25.90
CA SER A 28 6.82 1.81 25.05
C SER A 28 6.56 1.41 23.59
N CYS A 29 5.73 2.17 22.90
CA CYS A 29 5.36 1.94 21.51
C CYS A 29 6.36 2.68 20.60
N SER A 30 7.55 2.11 20.46
CA SER A 30 8.51 2.44 19.40
C SER A 30 9.65 1.44 19.54
N GLN A 31 9.96 0.69 18.49
CA GLN A 31 10.91 -0.44 18.46
C GLN A 31 10.36 -1.78 18.96
N ASN A 32 9.47 -2.36 18.17
CA ASN A 32 9.54 -3.80 17.90
C ASN A 32 9.30 -3.98 16.41
N SER A 33 10.32 -3.66 15.60
CA SER A 33 10.51 -4.41 14.37
C SER A 33 10.47 -5.88 14.78
N LYS A 34 9.42 -6.62 14.38
CA LYS A 34 9.50 -8.09 14.34
C LYS A 34 10.87 -8.37 13.72
N GLU A 35 11.79 -9.05 14.42
CA GLU A 35 13.09 -9.40 13.85
C GLU A 35 12.80 -10.15 12.55
N CYS A 36 12.94 -9.45 11.43
CA CYS A 36 12.79 -10.04 10.12
C CYS A 36 14.06 -10.87 9.91
N GLN A 37 14.03 -12.10 10.39
CA GLN A 37 15.14 -13.01 10.26
C GLN A 37 15.24 -13.40 8.79
N LYS A 38 16.46 -13.62 8.30
CA LYS A 38 16.66 -14.19 6.96
C LYS A 38 16.85 -15.69 7.08
N ILE A 39 16.24 -16.45 6.17
CA ILE A 39 16.41 -17.89 6.06
C ILE A 39 16.81 -18.26 4.64
N LYS A 40 17.65 -19.28 4.46
CA LYS A 40 17.93 -19.79 3.11
C LYS A 40 16.65 -20.35 2.52
N LEU A 41 16.31 -19.95 1.29
CA LEU A 41 15.09 -20.37 0.61
C LEU A 41 14.93 -21.91 0.59
N LYS A 42 16.02 -22.63 0.33
CA LYS A 42 16.04 -24.11 0.34
C LYS A 42 15.64 -24.71 1.70
N ASP A 43 16.00 -24.05 2.80
CA ASP A 43 15.77 -24.55 4.16
C ASP A 43 14.31 -24.27 4.54
N TYR A 44 13.78 -23.11 4.16
CA TYR A 44 12.34 -22.81 4.32
C TYR A 44 11.45 -23.76 3.50
N ILE A 45 11.79 -24.02 2.24
CA ILE A 45 11.05 -24.99 1.40
C ILE A 45 11.09 -26.39 2.03
N LYS A 46 12.23 -26.80 2.59
CA LYS A 46 12.34 -28.07 3.32
C LYS A 46 11.38 -28.09 4.52
N MET A 47 11.37 -27.02 5.32
CA MET A 47 10.46 -26.88 6.47
C MET A 47 8.99 -26.94 6.04
N MET A 48 8.61 -26.28 4.94
CA MET A 48 7.24 -26.33 4.40
C MET A 48 6.82 -27.76 4.07
N ARG A 49 7.67 -28.51 3.35
CA ARG A 49 7.40 -29.91 2.96
C ARG A 49 7.29 -30.87 4.15
N GLU A 50 8.05 -30.61 5.20
CA GLU A 50 8.05 -31.41 6.43
C GLU A 50 6.92 -30.98 7.40
N ASN A 51 6.30 -29.82 7.18
CA ASN A 51 5.24 -29.31 8.04
C ASN A 51 3.93 -30.04 7.77
N SER A 52 3.41 -30.71 8.80
CA SER A 52 2.07 -31.30 8.79
C SER A 52 0.95 -30.29 9.04
N GLY A 53 1.27 -28.98 9.07
CA GLY A 53 0.35 -27.87 9.35
C GLY A 53 0.16 -27.57 10.84
N SER A 54 0.91 -28.25 11.72
CA SER A 54 0.83 -28.13 13.19
C SER A 54 1.92 -27.23 13.80
N SER A 55 2.99 -26.95 13.05
CA SER A 55 4.13 -26.16 13.51
C SER A 55 4.13 -24.78 12.89
N ASN A 56 4.34 -23.74 13.71
CA ASN A 56 4.58 -22.39 13.23
C ASN A 56 6.03 -22.30 12.72
N ILE A 57 6.20 -22.42 11.40
CA ILE A 57 7.49 -22.32 10.73
C ILE A 57 7.81 -20.91 10.24
N GLY A 58 6.99 -19.92 10.61
CA GLY A 58 7.07 -18.54 10.14
C GLY A 58 6.53 -18.35 8.73
N TYR A 59 6.37 -17.09 8.32
CA TYR A 59 5.90 -16.69 7.00
C TYR A 59 7.03 -15.99 6.24
N ALA A 60 7.52 -16.60 5.15
CA ALA A 60 8.45 -15.94 4.26
C ALA A 60 7.72 -14.94 3.34
N LYS A 61 7.74 -13.66 3.68
CA LYS A 61 7.01 -12.61 2.96
C LYS A 61 7.80 -11.30 2.93
N ASP A 62 7.24 -10.30 2.23
CA ASP A 62 7.88 -9.00 2.03
C ASP A 62 9.23 -9.12 1.32
N TRP A 63 9.38 -10.12 0.45
CA TRP A 63 10.62 -10.36 -0.28
C TRP A 63 10.67 -9.49 -1.54
N HIS A 64 11.59 -8.53 -1.55
CA HIS A 64 11.89 -7.63 -2.68
C HIS A 64 12.64 -8.34 -3.81
N PHE A 65 12.05 -9.42 -4.33
CA PHE A 65 12.71 -10.33 -5.28
C PHE A 65 13.24 -9.59 -6.51
N GLN A 66 12.46 -8.68 -7.11
CA GLN A 66 12.87 -7.99 -8.34
C GLN A 66 14.09 -7.10 -8.12
N GLN A 67 14.08 -6.29 -7.05
CA GLN A 67 15.23 -5.46 -6.68
C GLN A 67 16.46 -6.31 -6.36
N GLU A 68 16.31 -7.38 -5.57
CA GLU A 68 17.44 -8.23 -5.15
C GLU A 68 18.02 -9.09 -6.28
N SER A 69 17.20 -9.49 -7.25
CA SER A 69 17.62 -10.34 -8.37
C SER A 69 18.03 -9.55 -9.62
N GLY A 70 17.81 -8.22 -9.63
CA GLY A 70 18.05 -7.38 -10.80
C GLY A 70 17.11 -7.72 -11.97
N THR A 71 15.95 -8.32 -11.69
CA THR A 71 15.02 -8.76 -12.74
C THR A 71 14.11 -7.60 -13.16
N SER A 72 14.02 -7.35 -14.46
CA SER A 72 13.10 -6.38 -15.06
C SER A 72 11.66 -6.94 -15.09
N TYR A 73 10.71 -6.21 -15.68
CA TYR A 73 9.35 -6.71 -15.98
C TYR A 73 9.32 -7.92 -16.92
N GLU A 74 10.48 -8.47 -17.32
CA GLU A 74 10.55 -9.66 -18.17
C GLU A 74 10.11 -10.95 -17.46
N MET A 75 10.12 -10.99 -16.12
CA MET A 75 9.71 -12.20 -15.38
C MET A 75 8.20 -12.43 -15.39
N TYR A 76 7.39 -11.37 -15.44
CA TYR A 76 5.94 -11.45 -15.59
C TYR A 76 5.38 -10.15 -16.19
N GLY A 77 4.35 -10.27 -17.02
CA GLY A 77 3.65 -9.12 -17.60
C GLY A 77 2.51 -8.64 -16.71
N LEU A 78 2.27 -7.31 -16.70
CA LEU A 78 1.13 -6.71 -16.01
C LEU A 78 -0.09 -6.59 -16.95
N PRO A 79 -1.30 -6.94 -16.45
CA PRO A 79 -2.56 -6.50 -17.06
C PRO A 79 -2.57 -4.99 -17.26
N SER A 80 -3.19 -4.51 -18.33
CA SER A 80 -3.17 -3.08 -18.72
C SER A 80 -3.61 -2.13 -17.59
N VAL A 81 -4.60 -2.53 -16.78
CA VAL A 81 -5.11 -1.74 -15.65
C VAL A 81 -4.08 -1.55 -14.52
N LEU A 82 -3.10 -2.47 -14.38
CA LEU A 82 -2.08 -2.42 -13.34
C LEU A 82 -0.78 -1.74 -13.80
N ARG A 83 -0.72 -1.25 -15.05
CA ARG A 83 0.48 -0.60 -15.59
C ARG A 83 0.65 0.85 -15.16
N PHE A 84 -0.42 1.50 -14.72
CA PHE A 84 -0.36 2.88 -14.23
C PHE A 84 0.03 2.86 -12.75
N ASP A 85 1.34 2.72 -12.52
CA ASP A 85 1.97 2.60 -11.22
C ASP A 85 3.23 3.47 -11.19
N TRP A 86 3.12 4.61 -10.51
CA TRP A 86 4.16 5.64 -10.44
C TRP A 86 5.36 5.23 -9.61
N ILE A 87 5.26 4.19 -8.78
CA ILE A 87 6.34 3.76 -7.90
C ILE A 87 7.10 2.64 -8.58
N ASN A 88 6.38 1.64 -9.09
CA ASN A 88 6.99 0.38 -9.46
C ASN A 88 7.06 0.12 -10.95
N ASN A 89 6.45 0.93 -11.82
CA ASN A 89 6.34 0.66 -13.27
C ASN A 89 6.94 1.76 -14.17
N GLU A 90 7.96 2.46 -13.69
CA GLU A 90 8.65 3.53 -14.41
C GLU A 90 10.08 3.11 -14.77
N MET A 91 10.64 3.69 -15.83
CA MET A 91 12.04 3.41 -16.22
C MET A 91 13.04 3.74 -15.11
N TRP A 92 12.69 4.69 -14.24
CA TRP A 92 13.48 5.15 -13.11
C TRP A 92 13.10 4.50 -11.78
N SER A 93 12.13 3.58 -11.75
CA SER A 93 11.66 2.93 -10.51
C SER A 93 12.76 2.22 -9.72
N ASN A 94 13.80 1.72 -10.40
CA ASN A 94 14.90 0.97 -9.78
C ASN A 94 16.19 1.78 -9.62
N ASP A 95 16.21 3.08 -9.96
CA ASP A 95 17.38 3.92 -9.80
C ASP A 95 17.28 4.85 -8.58
N GLU A 96 18.38 5.56 -8.29
CA GLU A 96 18.51 6.41 -7.10
C GLU A 96 17.54 7.60 -7.05
N ARG A 97 16.89 7.94 -8.17
CA ARG A 97 15.88 9.01 -8.22
C ARG A 97 14.59 8.57 -7.53
N ASN A 98 14.24 7.28 -7.58
CA ASN A 98 13.13 6.75 -6.80
C ASN A 98 13.53 6.56 -5.33
N GLN A 99 13.29 7.58 -4.52
CA GLN A 99 13.61 7.57 -3.10
C GLN A 99 12.64 6.76 -2.23
N LEU A 100 11.56 6.21 -2.81
CA LEU A 100 10.60 5.37 -2.10
C LEU A 100 11.02 3.90 -2.08
N GLY A 101 11.95 3.49 -2.95
CA GLY A 101 12.27 2.09 -3.17
C GLY A 101 11.19 1.36 -3.97
N ASP A 102 11.26 0.03 -3.99
CA ASP A 102 10.23 -0.78 -4.64
C ASP A 102 9.23 -1.34 -3.63
N TYR A 103 7.99 -1.42 -4.09
CA TYR A 103 6.87 -1.96 -3.34
C TYR A 103 6.32 -3.18 -4.09
N ARG A 104 7.24 -4.09 -4.46
CA ARG A 104 6.96 -5.32 -5.18
C ARG A 104 7.50 -6.48 -4.37
N PHE A 105 6.61 -7.37 -3.97
CA PHE A 105 6.90 -8.39 -2.99
C PHE A 105 6.52 -9.78 -3.50
N VAL A 106 7.37 -10.75 -3.20
CA VAL A 106 7.03 -12.17 -3.29
C VAL A 106 6.69 -12.68 -1.90
N TYR A 107 5.55 -13.35 -1.79
CA TYR A 107 5.10 -14.00 -0.57
C TYR A 107 5.11 -15.51 -0.79
N LEU A 108 5.89 -16.24 0.01
CA LEU A 108 5.96 -17.69 0.05
C LEU A 108 5.42 -18.15 1.41
N GLY A 109 4.16 -18.52 1.46
CA GLY A 109 3.44 -18.82 2.69
C GLY A 109 3.16 -20.30 2.86
N ALA A 110 3.55 -20.88 3.99
CA ALA A 110 3.07 -22.20 4.38
C ALA A 110 1.59 -22.19 4.73
N LYS A 111 0.91 -23.32 4.60
CA LYS A 111 -0.46 -23.50 5.09
C LYS A 111 -0.59 -23.02 6.54
N ASN A 112 -1.68 -22.32 6.84
CA ASN A 112 -2.01 -21.69 8.11
C ASN A 112 -1.16 -20.45 8.50
N THR A 113 -0.20 -20.03 7.67
CA THR A 113 0.39 -18.70 7.82
C THR A 113 -0.60 -17.63 7.37
N TRP A 114 -0.47 -16.42 7.90
CA TRP A 114 -1.45 -15.36 7.69
C TRP A 114 -0.83 -13.97 7.88
N THR A 115 -1.52 -12.96 7.36
CA THR A 115 -1.20 -11.54 7.56
C THR A 115 -2.30 -10.92 8.44
N PRO A 116 -1.94 -10.26 9.56
CA PRO A 116 -2.87 -9.58 10.45
C PRO A 116 -3.77 -8.56 9.77
N PHE A 117 -4.87 -8.23 10.42
CA PHE A 117 -5.73 -7.13 10.03
C PHE A 117 -4.97 -5.81 9.99
N HIS A 118 -4.92 -5.18 8.81
CA HIS A 118 -4.16 -3.96 8.56
C HIS A 118 -4.71 -3.21 7.35
N VAL A 119 -4.26 -1.97 7.19
CA VAL A 119 -4.34 -1.23 5.93
C VAL A 119 -2.94 -1.13 5.33
N ASP A 120 -2.85 -1.10 4.00
CA ASP A 120 -1.60 -0.93 3.30
C ASP A 120 -0.91 0.40 3.61
N VAL A 121 0.42 0.39 3.62
CA VAL A 121 1.25 1.58 3.86
C VAL A 121 0.98 2.67 2.82
N MET A 122 1.21 3.92 3.22
CA MET A 122 0.87 5.13 2.45
C MET A 122 -0.61 5.26 2.08
N ASN A 123 -1.52 4.41 2.60
CA ASN A 123 -2.88 4.25 2.07
C ASN A 123 -2.88 4.02 0.55
N SER A 124 -1.83 3.37 0.05
CA SER A 124 -1.66 3.02 -1.35
C SER A 124 -2.77 2.07 -1.83
N TYR A 125 -2.86 1.89 -3.14
CA TYR A 125 -3.53 0.72 -3.68
C TYR A 125 -2.61 -0.49 -3.52
N SER A 126 -3.20 -1.68 -3.53
CA SER A 126 -2.43 -2.92 -3.63
C SER A 126 -3.08 -3.89 -4.59
N TRP A 127 -2.30 -4.83 -5.09
CA TRP A 127 -2.83 -6.02 -5.74
C TRP A 127 -2.01 -7.24 -5.37
N SER A 128 -2.65 -8.41 -5.36
CA SER A 128 -2.02 -9.71 -5.11
C SER A 128 -2.43 -10.69 -6.20
N ALA A 129 -1.45 -11.15 -7.00
CA ALA A 129 -1.62 -12.24 -7.95
C ALA A 129 -1.21 -13.55 -7.28
N ASN A 130 -2.16 -14.48 -7.14
CA ASN A 130 -1.90 -15.76 -6.50
C ASN A 130 -1.40 -16.77 -7.54
N ILE A 131 -0.13 -17.20 -7.39
CA ILE A 131 0.56 -18.07 -8.36
C ILE A 131 0.26 -19.54 -8.10
N CYS A 132 0.12 -19.93 -6.82
CA CYS A 132 -0.31 -21.27 -6.44
C CYS A 132 -0.91 -21.27 -5.03
N GLY A 133 -1.65 -22.34 -4.71
CA GLY A 133 -2.34 -22.49 -3.43
C GLY A 133 -3.58 -21.61 -3.33
N ARG A 134 -4.10 -21.42 -2.11
CA ARG A 134 -5.38 -20.76 -1.87
C ARG A 134 -5.31 -19.81 -0.69
N LYS A 135 -5.93 -18.64 -0.82
CA LYS A 135 -5.92 -17.59 0.21
C LYS A 135 -7.33 -17.16 0.60
N LEU A 136 -7.62 -17.11 1.89
CA LEU A 136 -8.87 -16.58 2.43
C LEU A 136 -8.67 -15.13 2.84
N TRP A 137 -9.40 -14.25 2.17
CA TRP A 137 -9.40 -12.81 2.41
C TRP A 137 -10.58 -12.40 3.27
N TYR A 138 -10.35 -11.42 4.13
CA TYR A 138 -11.37 -10.64 4.81
C TYR A 138 -11.12 -9.17 4.50
N PHE A 139 -12.11 -8.49 3.96
CA PHE A 139 -12.09 -7.06 3.67
C PHE A 139 -13.09 -6.35 4.57
N VAL A 140 -12.68 -5.20 5.08
CA VAL A 140 -13.51 -4.29 5.87
C VAL A 140 -13.57 -2.95 5.14
N PRO A 141 -14.76 -2.47 4.77
CA PRO A 141 -14.92 -1.17 4.11
C PRO A 141 -14.32 -0.03 4.95
N PRO A 142 -13.82 1.05 4.32
CA PRO A 142 -13.31 2.20 5.04
C PRO A 142 -14.33 2.78 6.03
N ASN A 143 -13.86 3.19 7.20
CA ASN A 143 -14.60 3.61 8.40
C ASN A 143 -15.24 2.49 9.22
N ASN A 144 -15.30 1.24 8.71
CA ASN A 144 -15.81 0.10 9.47
C ASN A 144 -14.71 -0.65 10.23
N GLU A 145 -13.44 -0.28 10.08
CA GLU A 145 -12.33 -0.78 10.89
C GLU A 145 -12.50 -0.50 12.39
N GLU A 146 -13.27 0.54 12.73
CA GLU A 146 -13.55 0.95 14.11
C GLU A 146 -14.20 -0.15 14.96
N TYR A 147 -14.98 -1.04 14.34
CA TYR A 147 -15.56 -2.21 15.01
C TYR A 147 -14.49 -3.18 15.57
N PHE A 148 -13.26 -3.08 15.07
CA PHE A 148 -12.13 -3.92 15.46
C PHE A 148 -11.04 -3.13 16.18
N ARG A 149 -11.28 -1.86 16.51
CA ARG A 149 -10.34 -1.02 17.25
C ARG A 149 -10.25 -1.47 18.72
N ILE A 150 -9.02 -1.57 19.23
CA ILE A 150 -8.72 -1.85 20.65
C ILE A 150 -8.38 -0.54 21.38
N SER A 151 -7.59 0.32 20.75
CA SER A 151 -7.13 1.59 21.29
C SER A 151 -6.93 2.63 20.18
N ARG A 152 -6.44 3.83 20.52
CA ARG A 152 -6.23 4.94 19.58
C ARG A 152 -5.47 4.52 18.31
N ASP A 153 -4.47 3.66 18.43
CA ASP A 153 -3.58 3.29 17.32
C ASP A 153 -3.46 1.76 17.14
N THR A 154 -4.35 0.98 17.78
CA THR A 154 -4.26 -0.47 17.74
C THR A 154 -5.60 -1.09 17.38
N PHE A 155 -5.58 -2.01 16.42
CA PHE A 155 -6.70 -2.84 16.01
C PHE A 155 -6.45 -4.31 16.40
N LEU A 156 -7.52 -5.09 16.47
CA LEU A 156 -7.46 -6.54 16.60
C LEU A 156 -6.62 -7.12 15.45
N LYS A 157 -5.66 -7.98 15.77
CA LYS A 157 -4.84 -8.63 14.76
C LYS A 157 -5.63 -9.68 13.99
N ASP A 158 -6.46 -10.47 14.68
CA ASP A 158 -7.32 -11.50 14.09
C ASP A 158 -8.80 -11.20 14.30
N ILE A 159 -9.47 -10.66 13.27
CA ILE A 159 -10.90 -10.30 13.35
C ILE A 159 -11.84 -11.52 13.41
N ARG A 160 -11.33 -12.74 13.18
CA ARG A 160 -12.12 -13.99 13.32
C ARG A 160 -12.43 -14.34 14.77
N THR A 161 -11.76 -13.67 15.72
CA THR A 161 -12.05 -13.81 17.16
C THR A 161 -13.36 -13.14 17.57
N VAL A 162 -13.91 -12.25 16.74
CA VAL A 162 -15.11 -11.44 17.00
C VAL A 162 -16.07 -11.46 15.80
N GLN A 163 -16.42 -12.67 15.34
CA GLN A 163 -17.30 -12.88 14.18
C GLN A 163 -18.70 -12.28 14.34
N ASP A 164 -19.16 -12.10 15.57
CA ASP A 164 -20.42 -11.44 15.91
C ASP A 164 -20.51 -10.00 15.37
N ARG A 165 -19.37 -9.31 15.20
CA ARG A 165 -19.31 -7.93 14.69
C ARG A 165 -19.35 -7.83 13.16
N TRP A 166 -19.21 -8.96 12.45
CA TRP A 166 -18.95 -8.94 11.01
C TRP A 166 -20.10 -8.37 10.18
N LEU A 167 -21.34 -8.63 10.57
CA LEU A 167 -22.51 -8.13 9.87
C LEU A 167 -22.58 -6.59 9.94
N GLU A 168 -22.36 -6.01 11.12
CA GLU A 168 -22.39 -4.56 11.35
C GLU A 168 -21.20 -3.87 10.68
N ALA A 169 -20.01 -4.49 10.75
CA ALA A 169 -18.82 -4.00 10.08
C ALA A 169 -18.82 -4.24 8.56
N ALA A 170 -19.85 -4.89 8.01
CA ALA A 170 -19.97 -5.26 6.60
C ALA A 170 -18.72 -6.01 6.06
N VAL A 171 -18.21 -6.97 6.84
CA VAL A 171 -17.04 -7.78 6.46
C VAL A 171 -17.37 -8.59 5.20
N VAL A 172 -16.52 -8.45 4.19
CA VAL A 172 -16.57 -9.26 2.96
C VAL A 172 -15.49 -10.32 3.04
N SER A 173 -15.85 -11.60 2.88
CA SER A 173 -14.88 -12.70 2.85
C SER A 173 -14.99 -13.53 1.58
N PHE A 174 -13.86 -13.96 1.05
CA PHE A 174 -13.79 -14.78 -0.16
C PHE A 174 -12.45 -15.53 -0.24
N ILE A 175 -12.43 -16.61 -1.01
CA ILE A 175 -11.22 -17.36 -1.31
C ILE A 175 -10.69 -16.87 -2.65
N GLN A 176 -9.42 -16.48 -2.68
CA GLN A 176 -8.64 -16.28 -3.88
C GLN A 176 -8.01 -17.62 -4.27
N GLU A 177 -8.35 -18.10 -5.45
CA GLU A 177 -7.84 -19.33 -6.04
C GLU A 177 -6.54 -19.07 -6.84
N GLU A 178 -5.92 -20.13 -7.33
CA GLU A 178 -4.75 -20.05 -8.21
C GLU A 178 -5.07 -19.30 -9.51
N GLY A 179 -4.19 -18.39 -9.93
CA GLY A 179 -4.31 -17.59 -11.15
C GLY A 179 -5.17 -16.32 -10.99
N GLU A 180 -5.83 -16.14 -9.84
CA GLU A 180 -6.65 -14.95 -9.59
C GLU A 180 -5.82 -13.76 -9.08
N ILE A 181 -6.27 -12.55 -9.40
CA ILE A 181 -5.71 -11.29 -8.92
C ILE A 181 -6.73 -10.58 -8.05
N VAL A 182 -6.35 -10.26 -6.82
CA VAL A 182 -7.12 -9.43 -5.90
C VAL A 182 -6.59 -8.00 -5.96
N PHE A 183 -7.47 -7.03 -6.15
CA PHE A 183 -7.16 -5.60 -6.03
C PHE A 183 -7.67 -5.09 -4.68
N VAL A 184 -6.81 -4.36 -3.96
CA VAL A 184 -7.10 -3.74 -2.66
C VAL A 184 -7.15 -2.22 -2.88
N PRO A 185 -8.33 -1.58 -2.74
CA PRO A 185 -8.43 -0.13 -2.82
C PRO A 185 -7.87 0.55 -1.56
N SER A 186 -7.53 1.82 -1.68
CA SER A 186 -7.02 2.65 -0.58
C SER A 186 -7.98 2.65 0.60
N ASN A 187 -7.42 2.62 1.82
CA ASN A 187 -8.15 2.62 3.09
C ASN A 187 -8.97 1.35 3.39
N TRP A 188 -8.88 0.30 2.57
CA TRP A 188 -9.54 -0.96 2.89
C TRP A 188 -8.68 -1.78 3.84
N TYR A 189 -9.15 -1.89 5.08
CA TYR A 189 -8.53 -2.81 6.02
C TYR A 189 -8.82 -4.24 5.63
N HIS A 190 -7.81 -5.09 5.74
CA HIS A 190 -7.92 -6.48 5.31
C HIS A 190 -7.02 -7.42 6.10
N GLN A 191 -7.39 -8.70 6.09
CA GLN A 191 -6.70 -9.80 6.74
C GLN A 191 -6.67 -11.00 5.79
N VAL A 192 -5.54 -11.72 5.72
CA VAL A 192 -5.34 -12.79 4.72
C VAL A 192 -4.79 -14.04 5.37
N HIS A 193 -5.38 -15.20 5.07
CA HIS A 193 -4.97 -16.51 5.59
C HIS A 193 -4.63 -17.47 4.46
N ASN A 194 -3.47 -18.11 4.51
CA ASN A 194 -3.08 -19.12 3.54
C ASN A 194 -3.74 -20.46 3.91
N LEU A 195 -4.66 -20.93 3.08
CA LEU A 195 -5.37 -22.20 3.29
C LEU A 195 -4.51 -23.40 2.86
N GLU A 196 -3.53 -23.15 2.01
CA GLU A 196 -2.56 -24.10 1.46
C GLU A 196 -1.18 -23.46 1.41
N ASP A 197 -0.15 -24.22 1.03
CA ASP A 197 1.14 -23.63 0.69
C ASP A 197 0.96 -22.74 -0.55
N THR A 198 1.40 -21.49 -0.47
CA THR A 198 1.09 -20.44 -1.44
C THR A 198 2.32 -19.70 -1.89
N ILE A 199 2.29 -19.28 -3.15
CA ILE A 199 3.19 -18.26 -3.71
C ILE A 199 2.32 -17.15 -4.29
N SER A 200 2.60 -15.89 -3.95
CA SER A 200 1.96 -14.76 -4.62
C SER A 200 2.94 -13.63 -4.90
N ILE A 201 2.59 -12.83 -5.90
CA ILE A 201 3.24 -11.57 -6.24
C ILE A 201 2.31 -10.44 -5.81
N ASN A 202 2.85 -9.50 -5.05
CA ASN A 202 2.08 -8.44 -4.40
C ASN A 202 2.73 -7.09 -4.68
N HIS A 203 1.96 -6.10 -5.11
CA HIS A 203 2.47 -4.74 -5.27
C HIS A 203 1.63 -3.76 -4.49
N ASN A 204 2.28 -2.79 -3.84
CA ASN A 204 1.63 -1.56 -3.41
C ASN A 204 1.95 -0.45 -4.42
N PHE A 205 0.97 0.35 -4.82
CA PHE A 205 1.15 1.34 -5.87
C PHE A 205 0.36 2.62 -5.69
N VAL A 206 0.88 3.67 -6.34
CA VAL A 206 0.30 5.00 -6.39
C VAL A 206 0.12 5.41 -7.85
N ASN A 207 -0.98 6.08 -8.16
CA ASN A 207 -1.21 6.70 -9.45
C ASN A 207 -2.15 7.90 -9.35
N ALA A 208 -2.52 8.48 -10.49
CA ALA A 208 -3.43 9.62 -10.55
C ALA A 208 -4.80 9.38 -9.90
N SER A 209 -5.21 8.13 -9.67
CA SER A 209 -6.50 7.81 -9.06
C SER A 209 -6.50 7.92 -7.54
N ASN A 210 -5.38 7.59 -6.88
CA ASN A 210 -5.29 7.58 -5.42
C ASN A 210 -4.32 8.60 -4.82
N VAL A 211 -3.43 9.23 -5.59
CA VAL A 211 -2.40 10.16 -5.08
C VAL A 211 -2.91 11.22 -4.10
N ASP A 212 -4.13 11.74 -4.30
CA ASP A 212 -4.75 12.70 -3.39
C ASP A 212 -4.99 12.13 -1.99
N VAL A 213 -5.31 10.84 -1.87
CA VAL A 213 -5.46 10.15 -0.58
C VAL A 213 -4.14 10.16 0.19
N ILE A 214 -3.00 10.02 -0.50
CA ILE A 214 -1.68 10.06 0.14
C ILE A 214 -1.34 11.48 0.60
N VAL A 215 -1.71 12.51 -0.19
CA VAL A 215 -1.57 13.91 0.26
C VAL A 215 -2.39 14.15 1.53
N GLU A 216 -3.66 13.71 1.58
CA GLU A 216 -4.47 13.85 2.80
C GLU A 216 -3.88 13.10 3.99
N LEU A 217 -3.31 11.90 3.76
CA LEU A 217 -2.64 11.12 4.81
C LEU A 217 -1.43 11.87 5.36
N ILE A 218 -0.58 12.42 4.49
CA ILE A 218 0.61 13.20 4.87
C ILE A 218 0.17 14.42 5.71
N ILE A 219 -0.82 15.19 5.26
CA ILE A 219 -1.33 16.36 5.98
C ILE A 219 -1.82 15.95 7.36
N LYS A 220 -2.70 14.94 7.42
CA LYS A 220 -3.28 14.47 8.68
C LYS A 220 -2.18 14.03 9.64
N ARG A 221 -1.20 13.26 9.17
CA ARG A 221 -0.16 12.73 10.05
C ARG A 221 0.82 13.81 10.51
N LEU A 222 1.13 14.80 9.67
CA LEU A 222 1.88 15.98 10.11
C LEU A 222 1.16 16.74 11.22
N MET A 223 -0.17 16.91 11.11
CA MET A 223 -0.96 17.54 12.18
C MET A 223 -0.92 16.73 13.46
N ASP A 224 -1.02 15.40 13.38
CA ASP A 224 -0.92 14.53 14.55
C ASP A 224 0.47 14.61 15.21
N ILE A 225 1.54 14.62 14.40
CA ILE A 225 2.92 14.82 14.87
C ILE A 225 3.05 16.18 15.57
N ASP A 226 2.47 17.24 14.99
CA ASP A 226 2.53 18.57 15.59
C ASP A 226 1.83 18.63 16.96
N ILE A 227 0.71 17.90 17.11
CA ILE A 227 0.00 17.76 18.38
C ILE A 227 0.81 16.92 19.38
N GLU A 228 1.38 15.80 18.93
CA GLU A 228 2.15 14.87 19.76
C GLU A 228 3.47 15.49 20.27
N LEU A 229 4.07 16.40 19.51
CA LEU A 229 5.31 17.09 19.86
C LEU A 229 5.11 18.52 20.36
N ALA A 230 3.87 18.94 20.64
CA ALA A 230 3.53 20.32 20.96
C ALA A 230 4.28 20.84 22.21
N ASP A 231 4.49 19.99 23.21
CA ASP A 231 5.16 20.31 24.48
C ASP A 231 6.67 20.54 24.32
N CYS A 232 7.28 19.94 23.31
CA CYS A 232 8.70 20.02 23.02
C CYS A 232 9.04 20.99 21.88
N ARG A 233 8.05 21.61 21.22
CA ARG A 233 8.26 22.47 20.04
C ARG A 233 9.23 23.62 20.29
N SER A 234 9.17 24.25 21.47
CA SER A 234 10.06 25.36 21.83
C SER A 234 11.50 24.94 22.10
N CYS A 235 11.79 23.64 22.17
CA CYS A 235 13.14 23.11 22.39
C CYS A 235 13.98 23.04 21.11
N PHE A 236 13.39 23.30 19.94
CA PHE A 236 14.03 23.15 18.64
C PHE A 236 13.90 24.43 17.81
N SER A 237 14.86 24.66 16.91
CA SER A 237 14.62 25.57 15.79
C SER A 237 13.57 25.00 14.83
N SER A 238 12.91 25.86 14.03
CA SER A 238 11.93 25.40 13.03
C SER A 238 12.52 24.35 12.07
N ALA A 239 13.77 24.54 11.65
CA ALA A 239 14.47 23.60 10.76
C ALA A 239 14.72 22.24 11.41
N GLU A 240 15.16 22.20 12.68
CA GLU A 240 15.35 20.95 13.41
C GLU A 240 14.02 20.23 13.65
N TYR A 241 12.99 20.97 14.06
CA TYR A 241 11.65 20.43 14.28
C TYR A 241 11.10 19.79 13.00
N ASN A 242 11.18 20.48 11.86
CA ASN A 242 10.73 19.95 10.58
C ASN A 242 11.54 18.72 10.14
N SER A 243 12.85 18.69 10.40
CA SER A 243 13.67 17.50 10.14
C SER A 243 13.23 16.29 10.97
N PHE A 244 12.82 16.48 12.23
CA PHE A 244 12.25 15.40 13.04
C PHE A 244 10.88 14.97 12.53
N CYS A 245 10.02 15.91 12.14
CA CYS A 245 8.72 15.60 11.54
C CYS A 245 8.86 14.72 10.30
N GLU A 246 9.78 15.05 9.38
CA GLU A 246 10.06 14.25 8.18
C GLU A 246 10.54 12.83 8.51
N LYS A 247 11.37 12.68 9.55
CA LYS A 247 11.84 11.35 10.00
C LYS A 247 10.71 10.52 10.61
N ILE A 248 9.85 11.14 11.41
CA ILE A 248 8.70 10.47 12.02
C ILE A 248 7.70 10.07 10.93
N LEU A 249 7.41 10.96 9.98
CA LEU A 249 6.52 10.70 8.86
C LEU A 249 7.03 9.52 8.00
N ALA A 250 8.31 9.51 7.63
CA ALA A 250 8.92 8.40 6.91
C ALA A 250 8.88 7.08 7.72
N ALA A 251 9.07 7.14 9.04
CA ALA A 251 9.05 5.96 9.88
C ALA A 251 7.64 5.36 10.03
N ASP A 252 6.62 6.22 10.09
CA ASP A 252 5.24 5.86 10.37
C ASP A 252 4.48 5.43 9.10
N ILE A 253 4.43 6.30 8.09
CA ILE A 253 3.63 6.07 6.88
C ILE A 253 4.47 5.67 5.66
N ARG A 254 5.79 5.47 5.82
CA ARG A 254 6.76 5.07 4.77
C ARG A 254 7.04 6.08 3.67
N VAL A 255 6.61 7.32 3.85
CA VAL A 255 6.88 8.44 2.93
C VAL A 255 7.00 9.72 3.72
N ASN A 256 7.84 10.64 3.26
CA ASN A 256 7.95 11.99 3.79
C ASN A 256 7.70 13.06 2.69
N LEU A 257 7.63 14.34 3.06
CA LEU A 257 7.31 15.42 2.11
C LEU A 257 8.35 15.47 0.99
N ALA A 258 9.65 15.45 1.33
CA ALA A 258 10.72 15.50 0.35
C ALA A 258 10.67 14.34 -0.67
N GLN A 259 10.47 13.10 -0.21
CA GLN A 259 10.34 11.92 -1.06
C GLN A 259 9.12 12.02 -1.96
N PHE A 260 7.98 12.42 -1.42
CA PHE A 260 6.74 12.53 -2.19
C PHE A 260 6.78 13.66 -3.21
N ARG A 261 7.37 14.80 -2.85
CA ARG A 261 7.65 15.91 -3.76
C ARG A 261 8.53 15.45 -4.93
N SER A 262 9.59 14.70 -4.64
CA SER A 262 10.47 14.12 -5.66
C SER A 262 9.72 13.19 -6.60
N LEU A 263 8.86 12.31 -6.08
CA LEU A 263 8.03 11.41 -6.89
C LEU A 263 7.12 12.20 -7.85
N LEU A 264 6.41 13.21 -7.35
CA LEU A 264 5.50 14.03 -8.16
C LEU A 264 6.25 14.78 -9.27
N GLN A 265 7.44 15.31 -8.97
CA GLN A 265 8.27 15.98 -9.96
C GLN A 265 8.76 15.01 -11.04
N LEU A 266 9.20 13.81 -10.67
CA LEU A 266 9.62 12.78 -11.64
C LEU A 266 8.50 12.41 -12.60
N ILE A 267 7.26 12.28 -12.11
CA ILE A 267 6.10 12.00 -12.96
C ILE A 267 5.84 13.17 -13.93
N ILE A 268 5.87 14.41 -13.45
CA ILE A 268 5.65 15.59 -14.31
C ILE A 268 6.72 15.66 -15.39
N ASP A 269 7.99 15.52 -15.02
CA ASP A 269 9.13 15.61 -15.94
C ASP A 269 9.10 14.48 -16.97
N ASP A 270 8.84 13.25 -16.53
CA ASP A 270 8.78 12.07 -17.41
C ASP A 270 7.66 12.21 -18.44
N ARG A 271 6.43 12.51 -17.99
CA ARG A 271 5.30 12.67 -18.91
C ARG A 271 5.46 13.89 -19.82
N GLY A 272 6.09 14.95 -19.33
CA GLY A 272 6.37 16.17 -20.10
C GLY A 272 7.32 15.95 -21.28
N ASN A 273 8.10 14.85 -21.29
CA ASN A 273 8.92 14.47 -22.44
C ASN A 273 8.07 13.94 -23.62
N ASP A 274 6.87 13.46 -23.34
CA ASP A 274 5.98 12.81 -24.32
C ASP A 274 4.80 13.66 -24.76
N VAL A 275 4.29 14.52 -23.86
CA VAL A 275 3.14 15.39 -24.12
C VAL A 275 3.42 16.83 -23.70
N ASN A 276 2.97 17.79 -24.52
CA ASN A 276 3.21 19.23 -24.30
C ASN A 276 2.05 19.96 -23.61
N GLU A 277 0.99 19.23 -23.24
CA GLU A 277 -0.23 19.81 -22.67
C GLU A 277 -0.66 19.03 -21.43
N CYS A 278 -1.37 19.71 -20.53
CA CYS A 278 -2.02 19.10 -19.38
C CYS A 278 -3.52 18.91 -19.70
N TRP A 279 -4.14 17.89 -19.11
CA TRP A 279 -5.60 17.78 -19.13
C TRP A 279 -6.24 18.86 -18.24
N ILE A 280 -7.11 19.68 -18.81
CA ILE A 280 -7.83 20.71 -18.05
C ILE A 280 -9.33 20.38 -18.07
N CYS A 281 -9.91 20.20 -16.90
CA CYS A 281 -11.35 20.04 -16.79
C CYS A 281 -12.05 21.39 -17.04
N PRO A 282 -13.04 21.46 -17.95
CA PRO A 282 -13.73 22.73 -18.25
C PRO A 282 -14.65 23.21 -17.11
N ARG A 283 -14.95 22.35 -16.13
CA ARG A 283 -15.90 22.62 -15.03
C ARG A 283 -15.22 22.87 -13.69
N HIS A 284 -14.13 22.16 -13.41
CA HIS A 284 -13.49 22.16 -12.09
C HIS A 284 -12.00 22.46 -12.21
N ARG A 285 -11.49 23.31 -11.31
CA ARG A 285 -10.06 23.56 -11.18
C ARG A 285 -9.33 22.52 -10.33
N SER A 286 -10.04 21.81 -9.45
CA SER A 286 -9.45 20.77 -8.59
C SER A 286 -9.88 19.37 -9.06
N PHE A 287 -8.90 18.48 -9.20
CA PHE A 287 -9.08 17.09 -9.56
C PHE A 287 -9.83 16.30 -8.49
N SER A 288 -9.65 16.64 -7.21
CA SER A 288 -10.41 16.01 -6.12
C SER A 288 -11.93 16.19 -6.30
N LYS A 289 -12.36 17.35 -6.82
CA LYS A 289 -13.76 17.63 -7.16
C LYS A 289 -14.15 16.97 -8.48
N CYS A 290 -13.26 17.03 -9.48
CA CYS A 290 -13.49 16.42 -10.80
C CYS A 290 -13.77 14.91 -10.71
N LYS A 291 -13.00 14.17 -9.91
CA LYS A 291 -13.16 12.73 -9.68
C LYS A 291 -14.50 12.34 -9.06
N LYS A 292 -15.14 13.26 -8.34
CA LYS A 292 -16.41 13.03 -7.64
C LYS A 292 -17.63 13.55 -8.42
N ASP A 293 -17.43 14.31 -9.50
CA ASP A 293 -18.52 14.83 -10.34
C ASP A 293 -18.81 13.89 -11.51
N GLY A 294 -20.02 13.33 -11.53
CA GLY A 294 -20.44 12.37 -12.57
C GLY A 294 -20.45 12.94 -13.99
N ASN A 295 -20.67 14.24 -14.16
CA ASN A 295 -20.64 14.87 -15.49
C ASN A 295 -19.20 15.05 -15.98
N CYS A 296 -18.27 15.39 -15.10
CA CYS A 296 -16.84 15.44 -15.41
C CYS A 296 -16.33 14.06 -15.84
N LEU A 297 -16.70 13.01 -15.11
CA LEU A 297 -16.35 11.63 -15.46
C LEU A 297 -16.94 11.23 -16.81
N GLU A 298 -18.20 11.57 -17.08
CA GLU A 298 -18.81 11.21 -18.36
C GLU A 298 -18.24 12.01 -19.54
N PHE A 299 -17.92 13.29 -19.34
CA PHE A 299 -17.19 14.08 -20.33
C PHE A 299 -15.83 13.45 -20.65
N MET A 300 -15.06 13.11 -19.62
CA MET A 300 -13.76 12.45 -19.78
C MET A 300 -13.90 11.11 -20.52
N ARG A 301 -14.85 10.26 -20.14
CA ARG A 301 -15.14 8.99 -20.84
C ARG A 301 -15.50 9.21 -22.30
N THR A 302 -16.29 10.23 -22.60
CA THR A 302 -16.69 10.56 -23.98
C THR A 302 -15.48 10.95 -24.82
N VAL A 303 -14.61 11.82 -24.29
CA VAL A 303 -13.36 12.22 -24.96
C VAL A 303 -12.47 11.02 -25.20
N ILE A 304 -12.26 10.16 -24.20
CA ILE A 304 -11.45 8.94 -24.35
C ILE A 304 -12.05 8.02 -25.41
N ARG A 305 -13.35 7.67 -25.29
CA ARG A 305 -14.02 6.74 -26.20
C ARG A 305 -13.97 7.20 -27.65
N THR A 306 -14.12 8.50 -27.89
CA THR A 306 -14.12 9.08 -29.25
C THR A 306 -12.75 8.95 -29.92
N ASN A 307 -11.67 8.94 -29.14
CA ASN A 307 -10.29 8.86 -29.63
C ASN A 307 -9.65 7.47 -29.44
N CYS A 308 -10.31 6.55 -28.75
CA CYS A 308 -9.77 5.25 -28.40
C CYS A 308 -9.75 4.31 -29.62
N ALA A 309 -8.62 3.63 -29.80
CA ALA A 309 -8.44 2.56 -30.77
C ALA A 309 -8.05 1.22 -30.09
N CYS A 310 -8.32 1.07 -28.79
CA CYS A 310 -8.04 -0.16 -28.06
C CYS A 310 -9.05 -1.25 -28.42
N GLU A 311 -8.57 -2.49 -28.52
CA GLU A 311 -9.40 -3.68 -28.70
C GLU A 311 -9.50 -4.44 -27.38
N VAL A 312 -10.73 -4.83 -27.00
CA VAL A 312 -10.98 -5.62 -25.79
C VAL A 312 -10.31 -6.98 -25.93
N GLY A 313 -9.52 -7.38 -24.93
CA GLY A 313 -8.76 -8.63 -24.93
C GLY A 313 -7.31 -8.49 -25.41
N ASN A 314 -6.92 -7.34 -25.97
CA ASN A 314 -5.52 -7.01 -26.21
C ASN A 314 -4.94 -6.25 -24.99
N ASN A 315 -3.77 -6.68 -24.52
CA ASN A 315 -3.08 -6.05 -23.39
C ASN A 315 -2.33 -4.75 -23.78
N VAL A 316 -2.44 -4.32 -25.04
CA VAL A 316 -1.80 -3.11 -25.57
C VAL A 316 -2.77 -1.93 -25.53
N ILE A 317 -2.34 -0.84 -24.87
CA ILE A 317 -3.06 0.43 -24.82
C ILE A 317 -2.64 1.27 -26.02
N CYS A 318 -3.61 1.84 -26.76
CA CYS A 318 -3.30 2.66 -27.94
C CYS A 318 -2.70 4.02 -27.53
N ASN A 319 -1.92 4.64 -28.43
CA ASN A 319 -1.24 5.91 -28.17
C ASN A 319 -2.19 7.04 -27.74
N ASN A 320 -3.42 7.10 -28.24
CA ASN A 320 -4.39 8.12 -27.83
C ASN A 320 -4.77 8.01 -26.34
N CYS A 321 -5.00 6.79 -25.85
CA CYS A 321 -5.28 6.54 -24.43
C CYS A 321 -4.03 6.77 -23.57
N LEU A 322 -2.84 6.38 -24.04
CA LEU A 322 -1.60 6.65 -23.33
C LEU A 322 -1.35 8.16 -23.20
N ASN A 323 -1.47 8.92 -24.30
CA ASN A 323 -1.29 10.37 -24.29
C ASN A 323 -2.30 11.04 -23.37
N PHE A 324 -3.58 10.65 -23.44
CA PHE A 324 -4.58 11.14 -22.49
C PHE A 324 -4.17 10.89 -21.03
N MET A 325 -3.73 9.66 -20.71
CA MET A 325 -3.28 9.33 -19.36
C MET A 325 -2.10 10.18 -18.93
N LYS A 326 -1.09 10.38 -19.79
CA LYS A 326 0.06 11.26 -19.49
C LYS A 326 -0.37 12.70 -19.19
N GLN A 327 -1.24 13.27 -20.03
CA GLN A 327 -1.79 14.62 -19.82
C GLN A 327 -2.57 14.71 -18.50
N TYR A 328 -3.36 13.69 -18.19
CA TYR A 328 -4.11 13.59 -16.94
C TYR A 328 -3.19 13.46 -15.71
N GLU A 329 -2.18 12.60 -15.79
CA GLU A 329 -1.20 12.38 -14.73
C GLU A 329 -0.38 13.64 -14.42
N ILE A 330 0.08 14.39 -15.43
CA ILE A 330 0.75 15.70 -15.23
C ILE A 330 -0.15 16.63 -14.41
N SER A 331 -1.42 16.72 -14.78
CA SER A 331 -2.34 17.68 -14.19
C SER A 331 -2.63 17.34 -12.72
N VAL A 332 -2.84 16.06 -12.42
CA VAL A 332 -3.04 15.57 -11.05
C VAL A 332 -1.77 15.71 -10.23
N ALA A 333 -0.61 15.31 -10.79
CA ALA A 333 0.67 15.40 -10.09
C ALA A 333 1.04 16.86 -9.78
N ALA A 334 0.80 17.79 -10.71
CA ALA A 334 1.05 19.22 -10.50
C ALA A 334 0.14 19.82 -9.41
N GLU A 335 -1.14 19.45 -9.36
CA GLU A 335 -2.03 19.89 -8.26
C GLU A 335 -1.54 19.35 -6.91
N CYS A 336 -1.18 18.07 -6.84
CA CYS A 336 -0.62 17.48 -5.62
C CYS A 336 0.71 18.13 -5.22
N LEU A 337 1.58 18.41 -6.18
CA LEU A 337 2.88 19.04 -5.95
C LEU A 337 2.71 20.45 -5.37
N ALA A 338 1.80 21.25 -5.93
CA ALA A 338 1.50 22.57 -5.41
C ALA A 338 0.99 22.52 -3.96
N ARG A 339 0.18 21.51 -3.61
CA ARG A 339 -0.28 21.31 -2.23
C ARG A 339 0.87 20.95 -1.29
N ILE A 340 1.78 20.07 -1.71
CA ILE A 340 2.95 19.67 -0.92
C ILE A 340 3.89 20.85 -0.70
N CYS A 341 4.19 21.63 -1.74
CA CYS A 341 5.00 22.84 -1.61
C CYS A 341 4.36 23.88 -0.68
N HIS A 342 3.04 24.06 -0.75
CA HIS A 342 2.33 24.95 0.17
C HIS A 342 2.47 24.51 1.63
N ILE A 343 2.39 23.20 1.91
CA ILE A 343 2.62 22.65 3.26
C ILE A 343 4.05 22.91 3.71
N GLU A 344 5.05 22.70 2.84
CA GLU A 344 6.45 23.00 3.16
C GLU A 344 6.65 24.49 3.47
N GLU A 345 5.99 25.39 2.72
CA GLU A 345 6.02 26.84 2.95
C GLU A 345 5.38 27.25 4.27
N GLU A 346 4.22 26.68 4.64
CA GLU A 346 3.56 26.99 5.92
C GLU A 346 4.36 26.53 7.15
N ARG A 347 5.24 25.53 6.97
CA ARG A 347 6.04 24.95 8.05
C ARG A 347 7.39 25.65 8.24
N ASN A 348 7.90 26.36 7.24
CA ASN A 348 9.16 27.11 7.30
C ASN A 348 8.94 28.52 7.83
#